data_AF-A0A7Z2SIR8-F1
#
_entry.id   AF-A0A7Z2SIR8-F1
#
_cell.length_a   1.000
_cell.length_b   1.000
_cell.length_c   1.000
_cell.angle_alpha   90.00
_cell.angle_beta   90.00
_cell.angle_gamma   90.00
#
_symmetry.space_group_name_H-M   'P 1'
#
loop_
_entity.id
_entity.type
_entity.pdbx_description
1 polymer ?
#
loop_
_entity_poly.entity_id
_entity_poly.type
_entity_poly.pdbx_seq_one_letter_code
_entity_poly.pdbx_strand_id
1 'polypeptide(L)'
;MVSGLVFRRDHAHRRSRTPLPWITEKKDLRYLRDVVKEIIRSAGLREELSFTSFRHGGFTEGADSDLTDAELRAAGRHRSSRQLPTYAKRTRKQLISGTKKRREERTKAAGLSE
;
A
#
# COMPACT_ATOMS: atom_id res chain seq x y z
N MET A 1 -10.69 18.90 9.11
CA MET A 1 -11.43 17.82 8.40
C MET A 1 -11.11 17.95 6.92
N VAL A 2 -10.29 17.07 6.34
CA VAL A 2 -9.92 17.18 4.91
C VAL A 2 -11.09 16.70 4.06
N SER A 3 -12.04 17.58 3.79
CA SER A 3 -13.14 17.32 2.84
C SER A 3 -12.67 17.66 1.41
N GLY A 4 -11.65 16.94 0.95
CA GLY A 4 -11.14 17.06 -0.42
C GLY A 4 -11.85 16.11 -1.36
N LEU A 5 -12.10 16.55 -2.60
CA LEU A 5 -12.56 15.76 -3.74
C LEU A 5 -11.82 14.41 -3.90
N VAL A 6 -10.62 14.26 -3.33
CA VAL A 6 -9.84 13.01 -3.25
C VAL A 6 -10.64 11.81 -2.75
N PHE A 7 -11.64 11.99 -1.89
CA PHE A 7 -12.48 10.89 -1.37
C PHE A 7 -13.82 10.73 -2.10
N ARG A 8 -14.12 11.58 -3.08
CA ARG A 8 -15.37 11.59 -3.82
C ARG A 8 -15.15 11.37 -5.30
N ARG A 9 -16.18 10.85 -5.95
CA ARG A 9 -16.21 10.67 -7.39
C ARG A 9 -16.12 12.04 -8.05
N ASP A 10 -15.67 12.04 -9.29
CA ASP A 10 -15.46 13.22 -10.13
C ASP A 10 -16.72 13.67 -10.88
N HIS A 11 -17.79 12.88 -10.86
CA HIS A 11 -19.06 13.17 -11.51
C HIS A 11 -20.22 13.29 -10.52
N ALA A 12 -21.21 14.10 -10.87
CA ALA A 12 -22.45 14.26 -10.11
C ALA A 12 -23.28 12.96 -10.14
N HIS A 13 -23.99 12.69 -9.05
CA HIS A 13 -24.89 11.54 -9.00
C HIS A 13 -26.24 11.89 -9.64
N ARG A 14 -26.90 10.92 -10.29
CA ARG A 14 -28.19 11.14 -10.95
C ARG A 14 -29.28 11.77 -10.06
N ARG A 15 -29.17 11.59 -8.74
CA ARG A 15 -30.12 12.12 -7.73
C ARG A 15 -29.58 13.29 -6.91
N SER A 16 -28.33 13.70 -7.10
CA SER A 16 -27.72 14.77 -6.31
C SER A 16 -26.57 15.42 -7.06
N ARG A 17 -26.52 16.75 -7.03
CA ARG A 17 -25.41 17.54 -7.56
C ARG A 17 -24.11 17.31 -6.79
N THR A 18 -24.19 16.77 -5.57
CA THR A 18 -23.01 16.43 -4.77
C THR A 18 -22.46 15.07 -5.22
N PRO A 19 -21.19 15.00 -5.66
CA PRO A 19 -20.57 13.73 -5.99
C PRO A 19 -20.57 12.76 -4.80
N LEU A 20 -20.89 11.50 -5.06
CA LEU A 20 -20.87 10.46 -4.04
C LEU A 20 -19.43 10.14 -3.65
N PRO A 21 -19.18 9.73 -2.39
CA PRO A 21 -17.90 9.16 -2.02
C PRO A 21 -17.60 7.88 -2.82
N TRP A 22 -16.32 7.57 -3.00
CA TRP A 22 -15.88 6.32 -3.65
C TRP A 22 -16.35 5.09 -2.86
N ILE A 23 -16.24 5.17 -1.53
CA ILE A 23 -16.78 4.20 -0.57
C ILE A 23 -18.03 4.79 0.04
N THR A 24 -19.18 4.17 -0.18
CA THR A 24 -20.46 4.68 0.37
C THR A 24 -20.56 4.44 1.87
N GLU A 25 -21.53 5.07 2.54
CA GLU A 25 -21.81 4.83 3.98
C GLU A 25 -22.09 3.36 4.29
N LYS A 26 -22.70 2.64 3.34
CA LYS A 26 -22.94 1.19 3.43
C LYS A 26 -21.68 0.36 3.13
N LYS A 27 -20.51 0.98 3.03
CA LYS A 27 -19.22 0.37 2.64
C LYS A 27 -19.29 -0.34 1.29
N ASP A 28 -20.16 0.15 0.40
CA ASP A 28 -20.31 -0.42 -0.94
C ASP A 28 -19.12 -0.01 -1.82
N LEU A 29 -18.53 -1.01 -2.47
CA LEU A 29 -17.37 -0.88 -3.35
C LEU A 29 -17.69 -1.26 -4.81
N ARG A 30 -18.95 -1.54 -5.17
CA ARG A 30 -19.33 -1.99 -6.53
C ARG A 30 -18.83 -1.04 -7.61
N TYR A 31 -19.17 0.25 -7.51
CA TYR A 31 -18.73 1.26 -8.48
C TYR A 31 -17.20 1.36 -8.58
N LEU A 32 -16.49 1.33 -7.45
CA LEU A 32 -15.03 1.33 -7.45
C LEU A 32 -14.47 0.11 -8.20
N ARG A 33 -15.06 -1.07 -7.99
CA ARG A 33 -14.64 -2.31 -8.68
C ARG A 33 -14.88 -2.20 -10.18
N ASP A 34 -16.00 -1.64 -10.60
CA ASP A 34 -16.34 -1.46 -12.01
C ASP A 34 -15.36 -0.52 -12.71
N VAL A 35 -15.06 0.64 -12.09
CA VAL A 35 -14.05 1.58 -12.60
C VAL A 35 -12.66 0.93 -12.66
N VAL A 36 -12.28 0.15 -11.65
CA VAL A 36 -10.99 -0.56 -11.66
C VAL A 36 -10.92 -1.57 -12.81
N LYS A 37 -12.02 -2.27 -13.13
CA LYS A 37 -12.09 -3.16 -14.29
C LYS A 37 -11.97 -2.39 -15.61
N GLU A 38 -12.59 -1.23 -15.70
CA GLU A 38 -12.42 -0.34 -16.85
C GLU A 38 -10.96 0.06 -17.04
N ILE A 39 -10.28 0.49 -15.96
CA ILE A 39 -8.85 0.82 -16.00
C ILE A 39 -8.00 -0.39 -16.44
N ILE A 40 -8.27 -1.58 -15.89
CA ILE A 40 -7.55 -2.82 -16.26
C ILE A 40 -7.67 -3.08 -17.76
N ARG A 41 -8.89 -3.01 -18.30
CA ARG A 41 -9.15 -3.22 -19.74
C ARG A 41 -8.47 -2.16 -20.60
N SER A 42 -8.62 -0.89 -20.24
CA SER A 42 -8.01 0.23 -20.96
C SER A 42 -6.48 0.19 -20.94
N ALA A 43 -5.89 -0.35 -19.88
CA ALA A 43 -4.44 -0.54 -19.76
C ALA A 43 -3.93 -1.84 -20.42
N GLY A 44 -4.81 -2.66 -21.01
CA GLY A 44 -4.43 -3.95 -21.61
C GLY A 44 -3.91 -4.98 -20.59
N LEU A 45 -4.30 -4.83 -19.32
CA LEU A 45 -3.89 -5.74 -18.25
C LEU A 45 -4.79 -6.97 -18.20
N ARG A 46 -4.31 -8.00 -17.49
CA ARG A 46 -5.03 -9.27 -17.35
C ARG A 46 -6.34 -9.07 -16.57
N GLU A 47 -7.44 -9.61 -17.11
CA GLU A 47 -8.80 -9.35 -16.62
C GLU A 47 -9.04 -9.89 -15.21
N GLU A 48 -8.28 -10.87 -14.72
CA GLU A 48 -8.43 -11.38 -13.34
C GLU A 48 -7.92 -10.40 -12.26
N LEU A 49 -7.18 -9.35 -12.64
CA LEU A 49 -6.74 -8.34 -11.69
C LEU A 49 -7.93 -7.59 -11.07
N SER A 50 -7.71 -7.06 -9.87
CA SER A 50 -8.73 -6.38 -9.08
C SER A 50 -8.13 -5.25 -8.27
N PHE A 51 -8.98 -4.44 -7.64
CA PHE A 51 -8.54 -3.41 -6.69
C PHE A 51 -7.66 -4.01 -5.58
N THR A 52 -8.01 -5.20 -5.09
CA THR A 52 -7.21 -5.92 -4.09
C THR A 52 -5.85 -6.36 -4.64
N SER A 53 -5.78 -6.73 -5.92
CA SER A 53 -4.52 -7.09 -6.58
C SER A 53 -3.55 -5.90 -6.62
N PHE A 54 -4.04 -4.70 -6.97
CA PHE A 54 -3.23 -3.48 -6.93
C PHE A 54 -2.81 -3.11 -5.52
N ARG A 55 -3.72 -3.21 -4.55
CA ARG A 55 -3.35 -3.04 -3.14
C ARG A 55 -2.20 -3.98 -2.79
N HIS A 56 -2.30 -5.27 -3.12
CA HIS A 56 -1.24 -6.25 -2.85
C HIS A 56 0.09 -5.86 -3.51
N GLY A 57 0.06 -5.51 -4.80
CA GLY A 57 1.26 -5.06 -5.53
C GLY A 57 1.95 -3.87 -4.88
N GLY A 58 1.19 -2.85 -4.46
CA GLY A 58 1.76 -1.66 -3.80
C GLY A 58 2.44 -1.97 -2.45
N PHE A 59 1.96 -2.95 -1.69
CA PHE A 59 2.66 -3.40 -0.49
C PHE A 59 3.93 -4.18 -0.80
N THR A 60 3.92 -5.02 -1.84
CA THR A 60 5.12 -5.73 -2.29
C THR A 60 6.18 -4.75 -2.76
N GLU A 61 5.79 -3.77 -3.59
CA GLU A 61 6.67 -2.70 -4.05
C GLU A 61 7.24 -1.91 -2.87
N GLY A 62 6.40 -1.50 -1.92
CA GLY A 62 6.87 -0.81 -0.73
C GLY A 62 7.85 -1.64 0.11
N ALA A 63 7.60 -2.95 0.25
CA ALA A 63 8.52 -3.83 0.96
C ALA A 63 9.85 -4.03 0.22
N ASP A 64 9.85 -4.02 -1.11
CA ASP A 64 11.05 -4.08 -1.95
C ASP A 64 11.82 -2.74 -1.97
N SER A 65 11.13 -1.62 -1.72
CA SER A 65 11.70 -0.28 -1.54
C SER A 65 12.21 -0.01 -0.11
N ASP A 66 12.43 -1.06 0.68
CA ASP A 66 12.94 -1.00 2.06
C ASP A 66 12.08 -0.17 3.04
N LEU A 67 10.78 0.02 2.77
CA LEU A 67 9.88 0.55 3.80
C LEU A 67 9.87 -0.39 5.01
N THR A 68 9.89 0.22 6.20
CA THR A 68 9.82 -0.52 7.45
C THR A 68 8.45 -1.17 7.64
N ASP A 69 8.40 -2.25 8.42
CA ASP A 69 7.15 -2.88 8.82
C ASP A 69 6.15 -1.89 9.45
N ALA A 70 6.64 -0.85 10.13
CA ALA A 70 5.81 0.18 10.74
C ALA A 70 5.17 1.09 9.68
N GLU A 71 5.94 1.52 8.68
CA GLU A 71 5.44 2.37 7.58
C GLU A 71 4.46 1.59 6.69
N LEU A 72 4.78 0.34 6.35
CA LEU A 72 3.86 -0.54 5.62
C LEU A 72 2.55 -0.74 6.40
N ARG A 73 2.62 -0.94 7.73
CA ARG A 73 1.42 -1.02 8.58
C ARG A 73 0.61 0.26 8.57
N ALA A 74 1.26 1.43 8.66
CA ALA A 74 0.62 2.73 8.68
C ALA A 74 -0.09 3.01 7.34
N ALA A 75 0.61 2.85 6.22
CA ALA A 75 0.05 3.00 4.87
C ALA A 75 -1.13 2.04 4.63
N GLY A 76 -0.98 0.81 5.13
CA GLY A 76 -1.96 -0.25 5.02
C GLY A 76 -3.15 -0.20 5.96
N ARG A 77 -3.05 0.61 7.02
CA ARG A 77 -3.94 0.58 8.20
C ARG A 77 -4.08 -0.82 8.80
N HIS A 78 -3.03 -1.62 8.77
CA HIS A 78 -3.03 -2.95 9.38
C HIS A 78 -2.91 -2.84 10.90
N ARG A 79 -3.83 -3.45 11.64
CA ARG A 79 -3.80 -3.49 13.12
C ARG A 79 -2.71 -4.40 13.69
N SER A 80 -2.20 -5.35 12.90
CA SER A 80 -1.21 -6.35 13.33
C SER A 80 -0.14 -6.54 12.26
N SER A 81 1.08 -6.83 12.70
CA SER A 81 2.23 -7.19 11.86
C SER A 81 2.12 -8.59 11.26
N ARG A 82 1.21 -9.44 11.74
CA ARG A 82 1.07 -10.84 11.30
C ARG A 82 0.82 -11.01 9.80
N GLN A 83 0.25 -10.00 9.15
CA GLN A 83 -0.08 -10.01 7.71
C GLN A 83 1.07 -9.47 6.84
N LEU A 84 2.10 -8.85 7.43
CA LEU A 84 3.22 -8.25 6.68
C LEU A 84 4.16 -9.25 6.00
N PRO A 85 4.46 -10.44 6.59
CA PRO A 85 5.32 -11.43 5.93
C PRO A 85 4.81 -11.89 4.55
N THR A 86 3.52 -11.72 4.26
CA THR A 86 2.94 -12.00 2.94
C THR A 86 3.45 -11.03 1.85
N TYR A 87 3.77 -9.79 2.23
CA TYR A 87 4.21 -8.74 1.30
C TYR A 87 5.73 -8.54 1.35
N ALA A 88 6.30 -8.51 2.56
CA ALA A 88 7.73 -8.39 2.80
C ALA A 88 8.37 -9.78 2.89
N LYS A 89 8.44 -10.47 1.74
CA LYS A 89 9.24 -11.70 1.67
C LYS A 89 10.69 -11.33 1.95
N ARG A 90 11.38 -12.10 2.80
CA ARG A 90 12.81 -11.88 3.12
C ARG A 90 13.64 -11.98 1.84
N THR A 91 13.84 -10.85 1.16
CA THR A 91 14.65 -10.83 -0.06
C THR A 91 16.13 -10.83 0.31
N ARG A 92 16.97 -11.31 -0.60
CA ARG A 92 18.45 -11.26 -0.45
C ARG A 92 18.93 -9.83 -0.12
N LYS A 93 18.25 -8.80 -0.65
CA LYS A 93 18.51 -7.37 -0.34
C LYS A 93 18.29 -7.04 1.13
N GLN A 94 17.16 -7.45 1.72
CA GLN A 94 16.87 -7.22 3.14
C GLN A 94 17.90 -7.91 4.05
N LEU A 95 18.34 -9.13 3.68
CA LEU A 95 19.41 -9.83 4.41
C LEU A 95 20.75 -9.09 4.33
N ILE A 96 21.13 -8.61 3.15
CA ILE A 96 22.36 -7.82 2.96
C ILE A 96 22.29 -6.50 3.73
N SER A 97 21.17 -5.77 3.63
CA SER A 97 20.92 -4.52 4.36
C SER A 97 21.00 -4.73 5.87
N GLY A 98 20.31 -5.74 6.40
CA GLY A 98 20.37 -6.08 7.83
C GLY A 98 21.76 -6.54 8.30
N THR A 99 22.55 -7.16 7.43
CA THR A 99 23.93 -7.57 7.74
C THR A 99 24.88 -6.37 7.72
N LYS A 100 24.71 -5.42 6.79
CA LYS A 100 25.46 -4.14 6.76
C LYS A 100 25.19 -3.33 8.02
N LYS A 101 23.92 -3.13 8.39
CA LYS A 101 23.52 -2.44 9.63
C LYS A 101 24.13 -3.09 10.88
N ARG A 102 24.09 -4.43 10.98
CA ARG A 102 24.75 -5.17 12.08
C ARG A 102 26.28 -5.04 12.10
N ARG A 103 26.92 -4.81 10.95
CA ARG A 103 28.37 -4.56 10.89
C ARG A 103 28.68 -3.13 11.34
N GLU A 104 27.91 -2.15 10.87
CA GLU A 104 28.05 -0.73 11.24
C GLU A 104 27.89 -0.52 12.75
N GLU A 105 26.88 -1.13 13.37
CA GLU A 105 26.69 -1.06 14.83
C GLU A 105 27.84 -1.72 15.61
N ARG A 106 28.41 -2.84 15.11
CA ARG A 106 29.61 -3.45 15.71
C ARG A 106 30.83 -2.54 15.60
N THR A 107 31.01 -1.87 14.47
CA THR A 107 32.13 -0.93 14.29
C THR A 107 31.96 0.37 15.08
N LYS A 108 30.72 0.81 15.36
CA LYS A 108 30.47 1.94 16.27
C LYS A 108 30.81 1.61 17.72
N ALA A 109 30.44 0.41 18.19
CA ALA A 109 30.77 -0.04 19.54
C ALA A 109 32.29 -0.26 19.76
N ALA A 110 33.05 -0.52 18.69
CA ALA A 110 34.50 -0.67 18.73
C ALA A 110 35.27 0.67 18.78
N GLY A 111 34.57 1.81 18.87
CA GLY A 111 35.15 3.16 18.89
C GLY A 111 35.14 3.85 20.25
N LEU A 112 35.26 3.12 21.37
CA LEU A 112 35.50 3.69 22.70
C LEU A 112 36.75 3.06 23.32
N SER A 113 37.91 3.54 22.87
CA SER A 113 39.17 3.54 23.62
C SER A 113 40.14 4.46 22.89
N GLU A 114 40.12 5.74 23.26
CA GLU A 114 41.29 6.56 23.65
C GLU A 114 40.81 7.59 24.68
#